data_AF-A0A8I0LBN0-F1
#
_entry.id   AF-A0A8I0LBN0-F1
#
_cell.length_a   1.000
_cell.length_b   1.000
_cell.length_c   1.000
_cell.angle_alpha   90.00
_cell.angle_beta   90.00
_cell.angle_gamma   90.00
#
_symmetry.space_group_name_H-M   'P 1'
#
loop_
_entity.id
_entity.type
_entity.pdbx_description
1 polymer ?
#
loop_
_entity_poly.entity_id
_entity_poly.type
_entity_poly.pdbx_seq_one_letter_code
_entity_poly.pdbx_strand_id
1 'polypeptide(L)' 'KIDEETFERRRSGICVSCGTCSMYGTANTMGTFLEVVGVAPFDSSAMLACSAQKTRQAKDVGERIVDLVKEKKTFKSYV' A
#
# COMPACT_ATOMS: atom_id res chain seq x y z
N LYS A 1 10.33 23.39 -22.25
CA LYS A 1 9.79 22.30 -23.11
C LYS A 1 10.92 21.29 -23.35
N ILE A 2 10.60 20.01 -23.39
CA ILE A 2 11.55 18.94 -23.75
C ILE A 2 11.25 18.45 -25.17
N ASP A 3 12.24 17.88 -25.85
CA ASP A 3 12.06 17.20 -27.13
C ASP A 3 11.37 15.83 -26.94
N GLU A 4 10.91 15.27 -28.06
CA GLU A 4 10.14 14.02 -28.09
C GLU A 4 10.96 12.81 -27.62
N GLU A 5 12.24 12.74 -28.00
CA GLU A 5 13.12 11.64 -27.61
C GLU A 5 13.32 11.61 -26.09
N THR A 6 13.55 12.78 -25.48
CA THR A 6 13.65 12.94 -24.04
C THR A 6 12.34 12.57 -23.32
N PHE A 7 11.18 12.90 -23.91
CA PHE A 7 9.88 12.54 -23.35
C PHE A 7 9.66 11.03 -23.34
N GLU A 8 9.88 10.35 -24.47
CA GLU A 8 9.67 8.90 -24.60
C GLU A 8 10.66 8.10 -23.73
N ARG A 9 11.91 8.56 -23.59
CA ARG A 9 12.87 7.96 -22.65
C ARG A 9 12.40 8.03 -21.18
N ARG A 10 11.77 9.12 -20.77
CA ARG A 10 11.22 9.25 -19.40
C ARG A 10 9.95 8.43 -19.22
N ARG A 11 9.08 8.44 -20.23
CA ARG A 11 7.82 7.70 -20.23
C ARG A 11 8.05 6.20 -20.06
N SER A 12 9.03 5.64 -20.75
CA SER A 12 9.40 4.22 -20.63
C SER A 12 10.04 3.86 -19.28
N GLY A 13 10.62 4.83 -18.57
CA GLY A 13 11.31 4.62 -17.28
C GLY A 13 10.51 5.00 -16.03
N ILE A 14 9.31 5.55 -16.15
CA ILE A 14 8.57 6.09 -14.98
C ILE A 14 7.80 5.02 -14.19
N CYS A 15 7.38 3.93 -14.84
CA CYS A 15 6.61 2.83 -14.25
C CYS A 15 7.31 1.48 -14.46
N VAL A 16 8.43 1.26 -13.77
CA VAL A 16 9.31 0.09 -13.97
C VAL A 16 8.99 -1.11 -13.09
N SER A 17 8.05 -0.98 -12.16
CA SER A 17 7.65 -2.05 -11.24
C SER A 17 6.14 -2.02 -10.96
N CYS A 18 5.61 -3.15 -10.50
CA CYS A 18 4.27 -3.19 -9.91
C CYS A 18 4.22 -2.35 -8.63
N GLY A 19 3.10 -1.66 -8.41
CA GLY A 19 2.89 -0.81 -7.25
C GLY A 19 1.98 0.37 -7.56
N THR A 20 1.77 1.21 -6.56
CA THR A 20 1.09 2.50 -6.68
C THR A 20 2.10 3.60 -7.03
N CYS A 21 1.62 4.79 -7.38
CA CYS A 21 2.49 5.94 -7.61
C CYS A 21 3.37 6.18 -6.38
N SER A 22 4.68 6.42 -6.59
CA SER A 22 5.65 6.64 -5.51
C SER A 22 5.49 7.99 -4.79
N MET A 23 4.70 8.91 -5.36
CA MET A 23 4.39 10.20 -4.75
C MET A 23 3.33 10.08 -3.65
N TYR A 24 3.20 11.10 -2.80
CA TYR A 24 2.07 11.24 -1.85
C TYR A 24 0.76 11.62 -2.57
N GLY A 25 0.36 10.81 -3.55
CA GLY A 25 -0.92 10.89 -4.22
C GLY A 25 -2.01 10.16 -3.43
N THR A 26 -3.19 10.02 -4.03
CA THR A 26 -4.37 9.44 -3.38
C THR A 26 -4.11 8.05 -2.80
N ALA A 27 -3.39 7.17 -3.51
CA ALA A 27 -3.15 5.81 -3.05
C ALA A 27 -2.36 5.76 -1.72
N ASN A 28 -1.22 6.46 -1.65
CA ASN A 28 -0.40 6.48 -0.44
C ASN A 28 -1.05 7.30 0.68
N THR A 29 -1.82 8.33 0.33
CA THR A 29 -2.61 9.11 1.30
C THR A 29 -3.69 8.25 1.94
N MET A 30 -4.45 7.49 1.16
CA MET A 30 -5.49 6.60 1.70
C MET A 30 -4.90 5.41 2.46
N GLY A 31 -3.76 4.87 2.03
CA GLY A 31 -3.04 3.87 2.81
C GLY A 31 -2.66 4.39 4.19
N THR A 32 -2.01 5.56 4.24
CA THR A 32 -1.62 6.22 5.50
C THR A 32 -2.85 6.50 6.38
N PHE A 33 -3.96 6.95 5.79
CA PHE A 33 -5.21 7.15 6.51
C PHE A 33 -5.72 5.86 7.17
N LEU A 34 -5.70 4.73 6.46
CA LEU A 34 -6.14 3.44 7.00
C LEU A 34 -5.24 2.94 8.15
N GLU A 35 -3.94 3.25 8.10
CA GLU A 35 -3.03 2.98 9.22
C GLU A 35 -3.38 3.83 10.44
N VAL A 36 -3.60 5.13 10.24
CA VAL A 36 -3.93 6.07 11.32
C VAL A 36 -5.25 5.73 12.00
N VAL A 37 -6.25 5.30 11.22
CA VAL A 37 -7.55 4.85 11.75
C VAL A 37 -7.46 3.47 12.44
N GLY A 38 -6.35 2.76 12.29
CA GLY A 38 -6.09 1.49 12.98
C GLY A 38 -6.71 0.27 12.30
N VAL A 39 -7.05 0.38 11.01
CA VAL A 39 -7.68 -0.71 10.23
C VAL A 39 -6.70 -1.38 9.26
N ALA A 40 -5.52 -0.79 9.04
CA ALA A 40 -4.40 -1.40 8.36
C ALA A 40 -3.20 -1.53 9.32
N PRO A 41 -2.30 -2.53 9.12
CA PRO A 41 -1.08 -2.62 9.91
C PRO A 41 -0.18 -1.40 9.70
N PHE A 42 0.50 -0.99 10.76
CA PHE A 42 1.54 0.04 10.67
C PHE A 42 2.57 -0.32 9.59
N ASP A 43 3.03 0.70 8.87
CA ASP A 43 4.07 0.60 7.83
C ASP A 43 3.65 -0.19 6.58
N SER A 44 2.38 -0.62 6.48
CA SER A 44 1.86 -1.33 5.31
C SER A 44 1.84 -0.50 4.02
N SER A 45 1.73 0.81 4.15
CA SER A 45 1.54 1.77 3.05
C SER A 45 2.87 2.28 2.50
N ALA A 46 3.91 2.34 3.33
CA ALA A 46 5.25 2.72 2.90
C ALA A 46 6.07 1.52 2.36
N MET A 47 5.61 0.30 2.63
CA MET A 47 6.27 -0.92 2.19
C MET A 47 6.21 -1.12 0.67
N LEU A 48 7.37 -1.33 0.05
CA LEU A 48 7.47 -1.58 -1.39
C LEU A 48 6.73 -2.86 -1.80
N ALA A 49 5.99 -2.78 -2.91
CA ALA A 49 5.22 -3.91 -3.44
C ALA A 49 6.09 -5.13 -3.79
N CYS A 50 7.34 -4.90 -4.23
CA CYS A 50 8.30 -5.96 -4.56
C CYS A 50 9.10 -6.48 -3.34
N SER A 51 8.91 -5.90 -2.15
CA SER A 51 9.60 -6.38 -0.94
C SER A 51 9.01 -7.70 -0.46
N ALA A 52 9.88 -8.64 -0.07
CA ALA A 52 9.46 -9.88 0.60
C ALA A 52 8.71 -9.61 1.92
N GLN A 53 8.89 -8.43 2.53
CA GLN A 53 8.11 -8.02 3.70
C GLN A 53 6.63 -7.88 3.36
N LYS A 54 6.26 -7.48 2.13
CA LYS A 54 4.87 -7.29 1.73
C LYS A 54 4.12 -8.62 1.69
N THR A 55 4.80 -9.67 1.22
CA THR A 55 4.27 -11.03 1.25
C THR A 55 4.12 -11.57 2.66
N ARG A 56 5.03 -11.25 3.59
CA ARG A 56 4.91 -11.65 5.00
C ARG A 56 3.74 -10.94 5.67
N GLN A 57 3.67 -9.62 5.53
CA GLN A 57 2.55 -8.81 6.02
C GLN A 57 1.20 -9.32 5.50
N ALA A 58 1.12 -9.72 4.22
CA ALA A 58 -0.11 -10.28 3.65
C ALA A 58 -0.55 -11.58 4.34
N LYS A 59 0.39 -12.40 4.84
CA LYS A 59 0.07 -13.59 5.64
C LYS A 59 -0.34 -13.19 7.06
N ASP A 60 0.41 -12.28 7.68
CA ASP A 60 0.13 -11.80 9.04
C ASP A 60 -1.27 -11.20 9.16
N VAL A 61 -1.71 -10.41 8.17
CA VAL A 61 -3.10 -9.88 8.16
C VAL A 61 -4.15 -10.96 7.94
N GLY A 62 -3.81 -12.02 7.19
CA GLY A 62 -4.66 -13.19 7.00
C GLY A 62 -4.87 -13.99 8.30
N GLU A 63 -3.82 -14.15 9.10
CA GLU A 63 -3.93 -14.72 10.44
C GLU A 63 -4.71 -13.79 11.36
N ARG A 64 -4.41 -12.49 11.33
CA ARG A 64 -5.08 -11.49 12.18
C ARG A 64 -6.58 -11.42 11.95
N ILE A 65 -7.05 -11.47 10.70
CA ILE A 65 -8.49 -11.38 10.42
C ILE A 65 -9.26 -12.58 10.98
N VAL A 66 -8.66 -13.78 11.00
CA VAL A 66 -9.26 -14.97 11.61
C VAL A 66 -9.50 -14.75 13.10
N ASP A 67 -8.52 -14.17 13.80
CA ASP A 67 -8.65 -13.88 15.23
C ASP A 67 -9.67 -12.77 15.49
N LEU A 68 -9.71 -11.73 14.65
CA LEU A 68 -10.73 -10.69 14.74
C LEU A 68 -12.17 -11.23 14.59
N VAL A 69 -12.36 -12.20 13.69
CA VAL A 69 -13.65 -12.88 13.53
C VAL A 69 -14.02 -13.67 14.79
N LYS A 70 -13.07 -14.39 15.39
CA LYS A 70 -13.29 -15.10 16.68
C LYS A 70 -13.60 -14.12 17.82
N GLU A 71 -12.94 -12.97 17.85
CA GLU A 71 -13.18 -11.86 18.77
C GLU A 71 -14.52 -11.12 18.50
N LYS A 72 -15.23 -11.47 17.41
CA LYS A 72 -16.45 -10.79 16.93
C LYS A 72 -16.26 -9.28 16.69
N LYS A 73 -15.04 -8.87 16.33
CA LYS A 73 -14.73 -7.49 15.97
C LYS A 73 -15.06 -7.23 14.50
N THR A 74 -15.74 -6.11 14.26
CA THR A 74 -16.10 -5.64 12.91
C THR A 74 -15.49 -4.29 12.65
N PHE A 75 -15.57 -3.78 11.42
CA PHE A 75 -15.04 -2.45 11.10
C PHE A 75 -15.57 -1.33 12.02
N LYS A 76 -16.85 -1.39 12.41
CA LYS A 76 -17.49 -0.44 13.36
C LYS A 76 -16.91 -0.49 14.79
N SER A 77 -16.07 -1.47 15.10
CA SER A 77 -15.38 -1.50 16.41
C SER A 77 -14.12 -0.63 16.44
N TYR A 78 -13.66 -0.16 15.27
CA TYR A 78 -12.48 0.68 15.12
C TYR A 78 -12.82 2.12 14.70
N VAL A 79 -13.98 2.32 14.07
CA VAL A 79 -14.48 3.61 13.58
C VAL A 79 -15.78 3.96 14.27
#